data_AF-V9KJQ3-F1
#
_entry.id   AF-V9KJQ3-F1
#
_cell.length_a   1.000
_cell.length_b   1.000
_cell.length_c   1.000
_cell.angle_alpha   90.00
_cell.angle_beta   90.00
_cell.angle_gamma   90.00
#
_symmetry.space_group_name_H-M   'P 1'
#
loop_
_entity.id
_entity.type
_entity.pdbx_description
1 polymer ?
#
loop_
_entity_poly.entity_id
_entity_poly.type
_entity_poly.pdbx_seq_one_letter_code
_entity_poly.pdbx_strand_id
1 'polypeptide(L)'
;MTQKSPATETGKDLKSEQDSLSNTSHLETDQSVPVASQAVSTSPTEPEYCENRHEKPEIEVETSHTKISDRLIDACVNTDPVDFKESFKRLEVERNALMQNIENLNDRCKQTENKSHLEIKAWKQRIREKERQCQSLQQEFVSLNQQLKEEFRRMAQEQEDHQTQLLKVKDQICGKKSELERCIKSNIDKDKEIMKVKRELQQERERWLREKLQLEEELANIQQTELETLRKAINQEVFLLEMHRDFFVCNLESALVETEQQLTNLKDHIKGQTVVPPLIQGALNKWEGVATDLRNKIDYTTKEFNNHIYMIKNGAKLQSLPPLNNPEQPYPLSLHVMKSGNQANVLHSLGSQPSLQAYTGSPIPVMPSSLRGYNNRLELNSFIDQVQTGQELWTGFGKQKSSETRVQLQSTEEDPCVICHEELVPSEDCYMLECKHVFHRKCIDHWLKEQSTCPICRILVLKPEDYPQLSKN
;
A
#
# COMPACT_ATOMS: atom_id res chain seq x y z
N MET A 1 8.73 32.69 36.12
CA MET A 1 7.82 32.08 37.12
C MET A 1 8.06 30.59 37.12
N THR A 2 8.87 30.16 38.09
CA THR A 2 9.02 28.79 38.56
C THR A 2 7.70 28.28 39.12
N GLN A 3 7.24 27.10 38.72
CA GLN A 3 6.46 26.23 39.59
C GLN A 3 6.80 24.76 39.29
N LYS A 4 6.97 24.04 40.39
CA LYS A 4 7.50 22.69 40.57
C LYS A 4 6.35 21.72 40.89
N SER A 5 6.62 20.43 40.59
CA SER A 5 6.14 19.19 41.26
C SER A 5 4.74 18.66 40.91
N PRO A 6 4.44 17.35 41.12
CA PRO A 6 5.25 16.29 41.78
C PRO A 6 5.42 14.96 41.00
N ALA A 7 6.31 14.13 41.53
CA ALA A 7 6.50 12.72 41.20
C ALA A 7 5.49 11.82 41.93
N THR A 8 5.12 10.71 41.30
CA THR A 8 4.79 9.42 41.97
C THR A 8 5.11 8.25 41.05
N GLU A 9 5.79 7.28 41.64
CA GLU A 9 6.26 6.00 41.10
C GLU A 9 5.12 4.96 40.94
N THR A 10 5.51 3.82 40.35
CA THR A 10 4.88 2.49 40.16
C THR A 10 4.44 2.24 38.71
N GLY A 11 4.99 1.30 37.95
CA GLY A 11 6.12 0.42 38.16
C GLY A 11 6.34 -0.50 36.94
N LYS A 12 7.57 -1.01 36.86
CA LYS A 12 8.08 -2.18 36.13
C LYS A 12 8.55 -2.01 34.68
N ASP A 13 9.87 -1.87 34.63
CA ASP A 13 10.85 -1.99 33.57
C ASP A 13 10.73 -3.26 32.71
N LEU A 14 10.97 -3.11 31.41
CA LEU A 14 11.43 -4.18 30.52
C LEU A 14 12.41 -3.61 29.51
N LYS A 15 13.66 -3.40 29.94
CA LYS A 15 14.81 -3.21 29.03
C LYS A 15 16.13 -3.58 29.71
N SER A 16 16.46 -4.87 29.69
CA SER A 16 17.81 -5.44 29.50
C SER A 16 17.82 -6.87 30.02
N GLU A 17 18.11 -7.85 29.15
CA GLU A 17 18.82 -9.11 29.47
C GLU A 17 18.76 -10.04 28.24
N GLN A 18 19.69 -9.85 27.32
CA GLN A 18 20.19 -10.91 26.45
C GLN A 18 21.70 -10.86 26.64
N ASP A 19 22.19 -11.61 27.61
CA ASP A 19 23.55 -12.15 27.72
C ASP A 19 23.73 -12.73 29.13
N SER A 20 23.33 -14.00 29.31
CA SER A 20 23.79 -14.86 30.42
C SER A 20 23.23 -16.28 30.28
N LEU A 21 23.91 -17.11 29.49
CA LEU A 21 24.12 -18.52 29.84
C LEU A 21 25.60 -18.85 29.62
N SER A 22 26.42 -18.22 30.44
CA SER A 22 27.80 -18.66 30.69
C SER A 22 28.27 -18.17 32.05
N ASN A 23 28.64 -19.15 32.87
CA ASN A 23 29.51 -19.09 34.05
C ASN A 23 28.94 -18.59 35.38
N THR A 24 28.51 -19.55 36.21
CA THR A 24 29.10 -19.67 37.55
C THR A 24 30.22 -20.70 37.54
N SER A 25 31.37 -20.22 38.00
CA SER A 25 32.69 -20.81 38.03
C SER A 25 32.89 -21.86 39.12
N HIS A 26 33.78 -22.80 38.80
CA HIS A 26 34.81 -23.40 39.65
C HIS A 26 34.41 -23.97 41.02
N LEU A 27 34.40 -25.30 41.06
CA LEU A 27 35.19 -26.05 42.04
C LEU A 27 35.81 -27.26 41.34
N GLU A 28 37.13 -27.24 41.30
CA GLU A 28 37.99 -28.36 40.93
C GLU A 28 37.69 -29.54 41.84
N THR A 29 37.64 -30.74 41.28
CA THR A 29 38.18 -31.94 41.93
C THR A 29 38.36 -33.02 40.87
N ASP A 30 39.62 -33.34 40.65
CA ASP A 30 40.07 -34.65 40.21
C ASP A 30 39.19 -35.75 40.81
N GLN A 31 38.63 -36.60 39.97
CA GLN A 31 38.47 -38.02 40.29
C GLN A 31 38.12 -38.82 39.03
N SER A 32 39.19 -39.24 38.37
CA SER A 32 39.40 -40.63 37.98
C SER A 32 38.68 -41.59 38.93
N VAL A 33 37.73 -42.36 38.42
CA VAL A 33 37.04 -43.44 39.15
C VAL A 33 36.98 -44.64 38.18
N PRO A 34 37.28 -45.85 38.66
CA PRO A 34 38.51 -46.51 38.29
C PRO A 34 38.25 -47.67 37.33
N VAL A 35 39.31 -48.01 36.61
CA VAL A 35 39.57 -49.39 36.20
C VAL A 35 39.70 -50.21 37.49
N ALA A 36 38.60 -50.79 37.95
CA ALA A 36 38.62 -51.84 38.97
C ALA A 36 38.90 -53.16 38.24
N SER A 37 40.19 -53.42 38.07
CA SER A 37 40.73 -54.77 38.05
C SER A 37 40.28 -55.47 39.34
N GLN A 38 39.22 -56.26 39.24
CA GLN A 38 39.07 -57.42 40.11
C GLN A 38 39.13 -58.66 39.22
N ALA A 39 40.34 -59.22 39.20
CA ALA A 39 40.52 -60.63 38.96
C ALA A 39 39.65 -61.39 39.97
N VAL A 40 38.48 -61.83 39.54
CA VAL A 40 37.80 -62.96 40.14
C VAL A 40 38.13 -64.14 39.25
N SER A 41 39.23 -64.77 39.60
CA SER A 41 39.47 -66.17 39.34
C SER A 41 38.31 -66.98 39.93
N THR A 42 37.32 -67.30 39.10
CA THR A 42 36.43 -68.44 39.30
C THR A 42 36.83 -69.50 38.30
N SER A 43 37.82 -70.27 38.72
CA SER A 43 37.95 -71.69 38.39
C SER A 43 36.58 -72.37 38.35
N PRO A 44 36.40 -73.37 37.47
CA PRO A 44 35.13 -74.03 37.26
C PRO A 44 34.69 -74.68 38.58
N THR A 45 33.64 -74.15 39.20
CA THR A 45 33.01 -74.83 40.33
C THR A 45 32.36 -76.07 39.75
N GLU A 46 32.99 -77.21 40.01
CA GLU A 46 32.47 -78.55 39.82
C GLU A 46 31.02 -78.62 40.31
N PRO A 47 30.16 -79.42 39.66
CA PRO A 47 28.80 -79.60 40.15
C PRO A 47 28.87 -80.20 41.57
N GLU A 48 28.30 -79.48 42.54
CA GLU A 48 28.05 -79.97 43.89
C GLU A 48 27.44 -81.37 43.81
N TYR A 49 28.28 -82.36 44.09
CA TYR A 49 27.86 -83.70 44.43
C TYR A 49 26.97 -83.56 45.66
N CYS A 50 25.66 -83.82 45.52
CA CYS A 50 24.83 -84.08 46.68
C CYS A 50 25.47 -85.26 47.43
N GLU A 51 26.08 -84.98 48.58
CA GLU A 51 26.35 -85.95 49.64
C GLU A 51 25.00 -86.45 50.16
N ASN A 52 24.36 -87.33 49.39
CA ASN A 52 23.41 -88.26 49.95
C ASN A 52 24.22 -89.22 50.80
N ARG A 53 24.22 -88.93 52.10
CA ARG A 53 24.54 -89.82 53.21
C ARG A 53 23.94 -91.19 52.91
N HIS A 54 24.74 -92.06 52.31
CA HIS A 54 24.46 -93.48 52.26
C HIS A 54 24.55 -93.95 53.71
N GLU A 55 23.39 -94.16 54.35
CA GLU A 55 23.29 -95.13 55.43
C GLU A 55 23.82 -96.44 54.87
N LYS A 56 25.10 -96.69 55.16
CA LYS A 56 25.74 -97.98 55.00
C LYS A 56 24.86 -98.95 55.78
N PRO A 57 24.24 -99.96 55.15
CA PRO A 57 23.71 -101.05 55.93
C PRO A 57 24.93 -101.69 56.57
N GLU A 58 25.11 -101.49 57.88
CA GLU A 58 25.85 -102.44 58.70
C GLU A 58 25.11 -103.76 58.54
N ILE A 59 25.54 -104.53 57.55
CA ILE A 59 25.35 -105.97 57.58
C ILE A 59 26.31 -106.40 58.68
N GLU A 60 25.83 -106.37 59.92
CA GLU A 60 26.33 -107.26 60.96
C GLU A 60 26.19 -108.67 60.38
N VAL A 61 27.26 -109.15 59.76
CA VAL A 61 27.40 -110.57 59.51
C VAL A 61 27.62 -111.16 60.90
N GLU A 62 26.52 -111.47 61.57
CA GLU A 62 26.54 -112.27 62.78
C GLU A 62 27.06 -113.64 62.33
N THR A 63 28.38 -113.82 62.37
CA THR A 63 29.03 -115.09 62.03
C THR A 63 28.70 -116.08 63.15
N SER A 64 27.52 -116.70 63.09
CA SER A 64 27.16 -117.86 63.89
C SER A 64 28.06 -119.07 63.58
N HIS A 65 28.75 -119.05 62.44
CA HIS A 65 29.64 -120.12 61.98
C HIS A 65 30.92 -120.31 62.81
N THR A 66 31.47 -119.28 63.44
CA THR A 66 32.64 -119.43 64.32
C THR A 66 32.27 -120.15 65.62
N LYS A 67 31.05 -119.92 66.15
CA LYS A 67 30.57 -120.56 67.39
C LYS A 67 30.30 -122.07 67.26
N ILE A 68 30.01 -122.57 66.05
CA ILE A 68 29.77 -124.01 65.83
C ILE A 68 31.09 -124.78 65.69
N SER A 69 32.09 -124.18 65.02
CA SER A 69 33.44 -124.75 64.93
C SER A 69 34.07 -124.88 66.31
N ASP A 70 33.95 -123.86 67.16
CA ASP A 70 34.50 -123.89 68.52
C ASP A 70 33.81 -124.94 69.41
N ARG A 71 32.49 -125.15 69.25
CA ARG A 71 31.76 -126.17 70.02
C ARG A 71 32.07 -127.61 69.60
N LEU A 72 32.39 -127.86 68.33
CA LEU A 72 32.81 -129.18 67.86
C LEU A 72 34.22 -129.53 68.37
N ILE A 73 35.10 -128.53 68.47
CA ILE A 73 36.46 -128.70 69.01
C ILE A 73 36.41 -128.97 70.52
N ASP A 74 35.58 -128.24 71.29
CA ASP A 74 35.43 -128.45 72.74
C ASP A 74 34.78 -129.81 73.10
N ALA A 75 33.88 -130.32 72.25
CA ALA A 75 33.27 -131.63 72.46
C ALA A 75 34.24 -132.80 72.21
N CYS A 76 35.35 -132.60 71.46
CA CYS A 76 36.33 -133.64 71.19
C CYS A 76 37.23 -133.98 72.40
N VAL A 77 37.12 -133.24 73.50
CA VAL A 77 37.96 -133.42 74.70
C VAL A 77 37.17 -134.04 75.87
N ASN A 78 35.84 -134.18 75.78
CA ASN A 78 35.01 -134.71 76.87
C ASN A 78 34.31 -136.03 76.49
N THR A 79 34.49 -137.07 77.30
CA THR A 79 34.01 -138.46 77.08
C THR A 79 32.53 -138.66 77.45
N ASP A 80 31.65 -137.77 77.00
CA ASP A 80 30.20 -138.01 77.04
C ASP A 80 29.72 -138.51 75.67
N PRO A 81 28.71 -139.41 75.59
CA PRO A 81 28.20 -139.93 74.32
C PRO A 81 27.46 -138.81 73.58
N VAL A 82 28.16 -138.12 72.68
CA VAL A 82 27.55 -137.15 71.77
C VAL A 82 26.64 -137.90 70.80
N ASP A 83 25.34 -137.59 70.81
CA ASP A 83 24.39 -138.10 69.81
C ASP A 83 24.64 -137.37 68.47
N PHE A 84 25.55 -137.93 67.69
CA PHE A 84 25.91 -137.45 66.36
C PHE A 84 24.70 -137.40 65.41
N LYS A 85 23.66 -138.22 65.62
CA LYS A 85 22.50 -138.27 64.74
C LYS A 85 21.62 -137.03 64.90
N GLU A 86 21.41 -136.58 66.13
CA GLU A 86 20.64 -135.36 66.40
C GLU A 86 21.43 -134.09 66.04
N SER A 87 22.76 -134.12 66.25
CA SER A 87 23.67 -133.04 65.84
C SER A 87 23.74 -132.88 64.32
N PHE A 88 23.78 -133.99 63.57
CA PHE A 88 23.76 -133.96 62.10
C PHE A 88 22.43 -133.44 61.55
N LYS A 89 21.28 -133.88 62.09
CA LYS A 89 19.97 -133.33 61.71
C LYS A 89 19.89 -131.83 61.97
N ARG A 90 20.40 -131.36 63.10
CA ARG A 90 20.44 -129.92 63.44
C ARG A 90 21.29 -129.13 62.43
N LEU A 91 22.49 -129.63 62.10
CA LEU A 91 23.35 -129.02 61.09
C LEU A 91 22.75 -129.06 59.69
N GLU A 92 21.98 -130.10 59.36
CA GLU A 92 21.29 -130.20 58.08
C GLU A 92 20.11 -129.21 57.98
N VAL A 93 19.34 -129.04 59.05
CA VAL A 93 18.31 -127.99 59.16
C VAL A 93 18.94 -126.60 59.05
N GLU A 94 20.06 -126.37 59.74
CA GLU A 94 20.79 -125.11 59.69
C GLU A 94 21.42 -124.84 58.31
N ARG A 95 22.02 -125.85 57.68
CA ARG A 95 22.50 -125.78 56.29
C ARG A 95 21.38 -125.39 55.35
N ASN A 96 20.22 -126.03 55.46
CA ASN A 96 19.07 -125.73 54.61
C ASN A 96 18.51 -124.32 54.87
N ALA A 97 18.50 -123.86 56.13
CA ALA A 97 18.12 -122.49 56.49
C ALA A 97 19.11 -121.45 55.95
N LEU A 98 20.41 -121.74 55.99
CA LEU A 98 21.45 -120.90 55.39
C LEU A 98 21.34 -120.85 53.87
N MET A 99 21.11 -121.99 53.22
CA MET A 99 20.85 -122.05 51.77
C MET A 99 19.64 -121.19 51.39
N GLN A 100 18.54 -121.27 52.14
CA GLN A 100 17.38 -120.42 51.92
C GLN A 100 17.68 -118.93 52.16
N ASN A 101 18.46 -118.60 53.19
CA ASN A 101 18.87 -117.22 53.45
C ASN A 101 19.77 -116.67 52.34
N ILE A 102 20.70 -117.47 51.82
CA ILE A 102 21.55 -117.10 50.68
C ILE A 102 20.70 -116.85 49.44
N GLU A 103 19.71 -117.72 49.16
CA GLU A 103 18.80 -117.55 48.01
C GLU A 103 17.95 -116.27 48.16
N ASN A 104 17.36 -116.05 49.34
CA ASN A 104 16.61 -114.83 49.64
C ASN A 104 17.46 -113.56 49.52
N LEU A 105 18.71 -113.59 50.01
CA LEU A 105 19.64 -112.47 49.87
C LEU A 105 20.01 -112.22 48.41
N ASN A 106 20.22 -113.28 47.63
CA ASN A 106 20.52 -113.19 46.21
C ASN A 106 19.36 -112.57 45.41
N ASP A 107 18.11 -112.98 45.71
CA ASP A 107 16.93 -112.40 45.08
C ASP A 107 16.72 -110.94 45.47
N ARG A 108 16.94 -110.59 46.75
CA ARG A 108 16.94 -109.19 47.20
C ARG A 108 18.02 -108.35 46.52
N CYS A 109 19.22 -108.92 46.32
CA CYS A 109 20.29 -108.25 45.59
C CYS A 109 19.89 -108.00 44.13
N LYS A 110 19.39 -109.03 43.42
CA LYS A 110 18.89 -108.89 42.03
C LYS A 110 17.74 -107.88 41.93
N GLN A 111 16.80 -107.91 42.87
CA GLN A 111 15.68 -106.96 42.87
C GLN A 111 16.16 -105.52 43.07
N THR A 112 17.13 -105.31 43.96
CA THR A 112 17.74 -104.00 44.21
C THR A 112 18.53 -103.52 43.01
N GLU A 113 19.30 -104.40 42.37
CA GLU A 113 20.06 -104.12 41.14
C GLU A 113 19.14 -103.78 39.96
N ASN A 114 18.05 -104.53 39.78
CA ASN A 114 17.05 -104.23 38.75
C ASN A 114 16.36 -102.89 39.01
N LYS A 115 16.01 -102.60 40.27
CA LYS A 115 15.40 -101.33 40.67
C LYS A 115 16.36 -100.15 40.41
N SER A 116 17.61 -100.26 40.85
CA SER A 116 18.61 -99.22 40.64
C SER A 116 18.92 -99.01 39.16
N HIS A 117 18.99 -100.10 38.37
CA HIS A 117 19.17 -100.01 36.92
C HIS A 117 18.02 -99.25 36.23
N LEU A 118 16.76 -99.53 36.61
CA LEU A 118 15.59 -98.82 36.09
C LEU A 118 15.59 -97.34 36.51
N GLU A 119 15.93 -97.04 37.76
CA GLU A 119 16.05 -95.66 38.26
C GLU A 119 17.15 -94.90 37.51
N ILE A 120 18.34 -95.49 37.35
CA ILE A 120 19.44 -94.89 36.58
C ILE A 120 19.01 -94.64 35.14
N LYS A 121 18.30 -95.58 34.50
CA LYS A 121 17.78 -95.40 33.14
C LYS A 121 16.80 -94.23 33.06
N ALA A 122 15.88 -94.12 34.02
CA ALA A 122 14.92 -93.01 34.09
C ALA A 122 15.64 -91.67 34.31
N TRP A 123 16.61 -91.61 35.22
CA TRP A 123 17.43 -90.41 35.44
C TRP A 123 18.22 -90.01 34.20
N LYS A 124 18.87 -90.96 33.51
CA LYS A 124 19.56 -90.69 32.24
C LYS A 124 18.64 -90.12 31.16
N GLN A 125 17.36 -90.54 31.13
CA GLN A 125 16.39 -89.98 30.18
C GLN A 125 15.97 -88.56 30.58
N ARG A 126 15.76 -88.28 31.87
CA ARG A 126 15.46 -86.93 32.36
C ARG A 126 16.61 -85.95 32.11
N ILE A 127 17.86 -86.39 32.29
CA ILE A 127 19.05 -85.58 31.97
C ILE A 127 19.06 -85.23 30.49
N ARG A 128 18.90 -86.22 29.60
CA ARG A 128 18.83 -85.99 28.14
C ARG A 128 17.71 -85.03 27.72
N GLU A 129 16.55 -85.12 28.38
CA GLU A 129 15.45 -84.18 28.18
C GLU A 129 15.87 -82.75 28.56
N LYS A 130 16.48 -82.59 29.74
CA LYS A 130 16.96 -81.29 30.22
C LYS A 130 18.08 -80.71 29.37
N GLU A 131 19.01 -81.54 28.90
CA GLU A 131 20.06 -81.13 27.95
C GLU A 131 19.46 -80.59 26.65
N ARG A 132 18.45 -81.26 26.10
CA ARG A 132 17.77 -80.77 24.88
C ARG A 132 17.02 -79.46 25.13
N GLN A 133 16.36 -79.32 26.28
CA GLN A 133 15.69 -78.07 26.68
C GLN A 133 16.71 -76.92 26.78
N CYS A 134 17.85 -77.15 27.42
CA CYS A 134 18.93 -76.17 27.50
C CYS A 134 19.47 -75.81 26.11
N GLN A 135 19.65 -76.78 25.22
CA GLN A 135 20.10 -76.52 23.84
C GLN A 135 19.09 -75.67 23.04
N SER A 136 17.79 -75.95 23.17
CA SER A 136 16.73 -75.14 22.54
C SER A 136 16.75 -73.70 23.04
N LEU A 137 16.76 -73.52 24.36
CA LEU A 137 16.83 -72.18 24.97
C LEU A 137 18.11 -71.44 24.60
N GLN A 138 19.24 -72.14 24.49
CA GLN A 138 20.50 -71.55 24.05
C GLN A 138 20.40 -71.03 22.61
N GLN A 139 19.76 -71.79 21.70
CA GLN A 139 19.52 -71.36 20.33
C GLN A 139 18.58 -70.15 20.26
N GLU A 140 17.50 -70.16 21.05
CA GLU A 140 16.59 -69.02 21.16
C GLU A 140 17.30 -67.76 21.67
N PHE A 141 18.12 -67.89 22.71
CA PHE A 141 18.91 -66.79 23.25
C PHE A 141 19.86 -66.20 22.20
N VAL A 142 20.56 -67.05 21.44
CA VAL A 142 21.45 -66.60 20.36
C VAL A 142 20.66 -65.86 19.27
N SER A 143 19.50 -66.40 18.86
CA SER A 143 18.63 -65.77 17.86
C SER A 143 18.13 -64.40 18.33
N LEU A 144 17.63 -64.30 19.56
CA LEU A 144 17.16 -63.04 20.14
C LEU A 144 18.29 -62.00 20.26
N ASN A 145 19.48 -62.42 20.68
CA ASN A 145 20.63 -61.53 20.78
C ASN A 145 21.08 -61.03 19.38
N GLN A 146 20.98 -61.88 18.35
CA GLN A 146 21.25 -61.45 16.96
C GLN A 146 20.21 -60.44 16.48
N GLN A 147 18.92 -60.67 16.74
CA GLN A 147 17.85 -59.73 16.40
C GLN A 147 18.07 -58.38 17.11
N LEU A 148 18.36 -58.39 18.42
CA LEU A 148 18.63 -57.18 19.18
C LEU A 148 19.81 -56.39 18.59
N LYS A 149 20.89 -57.07 18.19
CA LYS A 149 22.04 -56.43 17.53
C LYS A 149 21.69 -55.83 16.17
N GLU A 150 20.80 -56.45 15.41
CA GLU A 150 20.32 -55.91 14.13
C GLU A 150 19.45 -54.67 14.35
N GLU A 151 18.54 -54.72 15.32
CA GLU A 151 17.71 -53.58 15.71
C GLU A 151 18.55 -52.37 16.18
N PHE A 152 19.59 -52.61 16.99
CA PHE A 152 20.54 -51.55 17.36
C PHE A 152 21.28 -50.96 16.16
N ARG A 153 21.69 -51.79 15.18
CA ARG A 153 22.32 -51.30 13.95
C ARG A 153 21.34 -50.48 13.10
N ARG A 154 20.09 -50.93 12.97
CA ARG A 154 19.05 -50.19 12.25
C ARG A 154 18.77 -48.84 12.88
N MET A 155 18.59 -48.79 14.20
CA MET A 155 18.39 -47.52 14.93
C MET A 155 19.58 -46.57 14.79
N ALA A 156 20.81 -47.08 14.83
CA ALA A 156 22.00 -46.26 14.64
C ALA A 156 22.06 -45.66 13.22
N GLN A 157 21.74 -46.45 12.20
CA GLN A 157 21.67 -45.97 10.81
C GLN A 157 20.56 -44.93 10.62
N GLU A 158 19.36 -45.19 11.15
CA GLU A 158 18.24 -44.23 11.09
C GLU A 158 18.60 -42.91 11.78
N GLN A 159 19.33 -42.95 12.90
CA GLN A 159 19.82 -41.75 13.57
C GLN A 159 20.80 -40.96 12.71
N GLU A 160 21.75 -41.63 12.05
CA GLU A 160 22.71 -40.99 11.13
C GLU A 160 22.03 -40.38 9.90
N ASP A 161 21.05 -41.09 9.33
CA ASP A 161 20.25 -40.62 8.21
C ASP A 161 19.45 -39.37 8.59
N HIS A 162 18.77 -39.38 9.74
CA HIS A 162 18.06 -38.21 10.25
C HIS A 162 19.01 -37.03 10.52
N GLN A 163 20.18 -37.28 11.10
CA GLN A 163 21.18 -36.25 11.34
C GLN A 163 21.66 -35.60 10.03
N THR A 164 21.87 -36.41 8.98
CA THR A 164 22.26 -35.94 7.66
C THR A 164 21.16 -35.13 6.99
N GLN A 165 19.91 -35.57 7.09
CA GLN A 165 18.75 -34.83 6.58
C GLN A 165 18.59 -33.46 7.28
N LEU A 166 18.76 -33.41 8.60
CA LEU A 166 18.71 -32.17 9.36
C LEU A 166 19.78 -31.17 8.92
N LEU A 167 21.02 -31.63 8.67
CA LEU A 167 22.08 -30.78 8.14
C LEU A 167 21.72 -30.21 6.76
N LYS A 168 21.18 -31.03 5.87
CA LYS A 168 20.73 -30.59 4.54
C LYS A 168 19.64 -29.53 4.62
N VAL A 169 18.64 -29.72 5.49
CA VAL A 169 17.57 -28.73 5.70
C VAL A 169 18.14 -27.45 6.31
N LYS A 170 19.05 -27.56 7.28
CA LYS A 170 19.73 -26.40 7.88
C LYS A 170 20.48 -25.57 6.83
N ASP A 171 21.20 -26.21 5.90
CA ASP A 171 21.90 -25.53 4.82
C ASP A 171 20.93 -24.85 3.84
N GLN A 172 19.80 -25.50 3.52
CA GLN A 172 18.76 -24.89 2.69
C GLN A 172 18.15 -23.65 3.36
N ILE A 173 17.86 -23.73 4.66
CA ILE A 173 17.36 -22.59 5.45
C ILE A 173 18.38 -21.46 5.45
N CYS A 174 19.67 -21.78 5.64
CA CYS A 174 20.76 -20.79 5.60
C CYS A 174 20.82 -20.09 4.23
N GLY A 175 20.78 -20.85 3.13
CA GLY A 175 20.74 -20.30 1.77
C GLY A 175 19.53 -19.39 1.53
N LYS A 176 18.33 -19.83 1.92
CA LYS A 176 17.10 -19.04 1.79
C LYS A 176 17.12 -17.78 2.64
N LYS A 177 17.69 -17.84 3.85
CA LYS A 177 17.89 -16.67 4.71
C LYS A 177 18.79 -15.64 4.04
N SER A 178 19.94 -16.04 3.49
CA SER A 178 20.84 -15.11 2.78
C SER A 178 20.21 -14.54 1.50
N GLU A 179 19.39 -15.32 0.80
CA GLU A 179 18.59 -14.81 -0.33
C GLU A 179 17.61 -13.73 0.10
N LEU A 180 16.88 -13.96 1.21
CA LEU A 180 15.93 -13.00 1.76
C LEU A 180 16.63 -11.72 2.23
N GLU A 181 17.75 -11.82 2.94
CA GLU A 181 18.55 -10.68 3.38
C GLU A 181 19.01 -9.80 2.20
N ARG A 182 19.45 -10.43 1.10
CA ARG A 182 19.82 -9.72 -0.12
C ARG A 182 18.63 -9.02 -0.77
N CYS A 183 17.46 -9.68 -0.80
CA CYS A 183 16.23 -9.09 -1.32
C CYS A 183 15.78 -7.89 -0.49
N ILE A 184 15.83 -8.01 0.84
CA ILE A 184 15.49 -6.91 1.78
C ILE A 184 16.41 -5.71 1.52
N LYS A 185 17.73 -5.94 1.45
CA LYS A 185 18.69 -4.87 1.15
C LYS A 185 18.40 -4.19 -0.19
N SER A 186 18.15 -4.97 -1.24
CA SER A 186 17.81 -4.42 -2.56
C SER A 186 16.52 -3.60 -2.54
N ASN A 187 15.50 -4.01 -1.79
CA ASN A 187 14.25 -3.25 -1.67
C ASN A 187 14.48 -1.92 -0.94
N ILE A 188 15.22 -1.94 0.17
CA ILE A 188 15.59 -0.72 0.90
C ILE A 188 16.33 0.27 0.00
N ASP A 189 17.26 -0.20 -0.83
CA ASP A 189 18.01 0.67 -1.74
C ASP A 189 17.14 1.23 -2.87
N LYS A 190 16.23 0.42 -3.43
CA LYS A 190 15.24 0.89 -4.41
C LYS A 190 14.27 1.92 -3.81
N ASP A 191 13.83 1.73 -2.58
CA ASP A 191 12.96 2.69 -1.89
C ASP A 191 13.67 4.04 -1.69
N LYS A 192 14.98 4.04 -1.38
CA LYS A 192 15.77 5.27 -1.32
C LYS A 192 15.82 5.98 -2.66
N GLU A 193 16.04 5.26 -3.76
CA GLU A 193 16.05 5.83 -5.11
C GLU A 193 14.68 6.41 -5.49
N ILE A 194 13.58 5.69 -5.20
CA ILE A 194 12.22 6.19 -5.41
C ILE A 194 11.99 7.48 -4.62
N MET A 195 12.40 7.53 -3.35
CA MET A 195 12.26 8.73 -2.52
C MET A 195 13.10 9.90 -3.03
N LYS A 196 14.28 9.63 -3.62
CA LYS A 196 15.10 10.65 -4.26
C LYS A 196 14.42 11.22 -5.49
N VAL A 197 13.96 10.38 -6.41
CA VAL A 197 13.25 10.81 -7.63
C VAL A 197 11.96 11.57 -7.29
N LYS A 198 11.20 11.11 -6.29
CA LYS A 198 10.01 11.84 -5.81
C LYS A 198 10.34 13.25 -5.34
N ARG A 199 11.45 13.44 -4.62
CA ARG A 199 11.90 14.75 -4.16
C ARG A 199 12.29 15.66 -5.32
N GLU A 200 13.01 15.13 -6.29
CA GLU A 200 13.42 15.87 -7.50
C GLU A 200 12.19 16.31 -8.32
N LEU A 201 11.24 15.40 -8.56
CA LEU A 201 9.99 15.74 -9.25
C LEU A 201 9.15 16.77 -8.50
N GLN A 202 9.11 16.71 -7.18
CA GLN A 202 8.40 17.70 -6.36
C GLN A 202 9.04 19.08 -6.46
N GLN A 203 10.38 19.15 -6.40
CA GLN A 203 11.11 20.42 -6.57
C GLN A 203 10.87 21.02 -7.96
N GLU A 204 10.87 20.19 -9.00
CA GLU A 204 10.64 20.62 -10.37
C GLU A 204 9.19 21.11 -10.55
N ARG A 205 8.20 20.40 -9.99
CA ARG A 205 6.81 20.85 -9.97
C ARG A 205 6.65 22.22 -9.31
N GLU A 206 7.30 22.43 -8.17
CA GLU A 206 7.25 23.72 -7.46
C GLU A 206 7.94 24.84 -8.26
N ARG A 207 9.01 24.52 -8.99
CA ARG A 207 9.67 25.46 -9.91
C ARG A 207 8.72 25.89 -11.03
N TRP A 208 8.14 24.93 -11.76
CA TRP A 208 7.21 25.22 -12.85
C TRP A 208 5.98 25.97 -12.38
N LEU A 209 5.48 25.69 -11.17
CA LEU A 209 4.37 26.43 -10.60
C LEU A 209 4.72 27.89 -10.33
N ARG A 210 5.93 28.18 -9.85
CA ARG A 210 6.42 29.57 -9.66
C ARG A 210 6.58 30.28 -11.00
N GLU A 211 7.20 29.64 -11.98
CA GLU A 211 7.38 30.22 -13.32
C GLU A 211 6.04 30.48 -14.00
N LYS A 212 5.08 29.55 -13.87
CA LYS A 212 3.70 29.74 -14.35
C LYS A 212 3.05 30.98 -13.72
N LEU A 213 3.08 31.10 -12.39
CA LEU A 213 2.47 32.23 -11.68
C LEU A 213 3.10 33.57 -12.09
N GLN A 214 4.43 33.60 -12.28
CA GLN A 214 5.13 34.78 -12.75
C GLN A 214 4.68 35.17 -14.17
N LEU A 215 4.58 34.21 -15.08
CA LEU A 215 4.11 34.48 -16.45
C LEU A 215 2.65 34.94 -16.48
N GLU A 216 1.79 34.39 -15.62
CA GLU A 216 0.40 34.84 -15.47
C GLU A 216 0.32 36.29 -14.95
N GLU A 217 1.18 36.66 -13.99
CA GLU A 217 1.30 38.04 -13.50
C GLU A 217 1.83 39.00 -14.57
N GLU A 218 2.86 38.61 -15.32
CA GLU A 218 3.40 39.40 -16.44
C GLU A 218 2.35 39.60 -17.54
N LEU A 219 1.59 38.56 -17.90
CA LEU A 219 0.49 38.66 -18.86
C LEU A 219 -0.60 39.61 -18.38
N ALA A 220 -1.01 39.52 -17.12
CA ALA A 220 -2.00 40.42 -16.53
C ALA A 220 -1.52 41.88 -16.55
N ASN A 221 -0.26 42.13 -16.23
CA ASN A 221 0.36 43.46 -16.30
C ASN A 221 0.37 44.00 -17.74
N ILE A 222 0.75 43.17 -18.72
CA ILE A 222 0.74 43.57 -20.14
C ILE A 222 -0.69 43.93 -20.58
N GLN A 223 -1.67 43.09 -20.27
CA GLN A 223 -3.08 43.35 -20.61
C GLN A 223 -3.59 44.65 -19.97
N GLN A 224 -3.25 44.92 -18.71
CA GLN A 224 -3.61 46.17 -18.05
C GLN A 224 -2.96 47.37 -18.75
N THR A 225 -1.66 47.29 -19.06
CA THR A 225 -0.98 48.39 -19.75
C THR A 225 -1.56 48.65 -21.14
N GLU A 226 -1.91 47.60 -21.88
CA GLU A 226 -2.56 47.73 -23.19
C GLU A 226 -3.91 48.44 -23.06
N LEU A 227 -4.75 48.00 -22.11
CA LEU A 227 -6.05 48.62 -21.84
C LEU A 227 -5.93 50.10 -21.46
N GLU A 228 -4.96 50.46 -20.62
CA GLU A 228 -4.68 51.85 -20.25
C GLU A 228 -4.20 52.69 -21.44
N THR A 229 -3.33 52.15 -22.29
CA THR A 229 -2.85 52.86 -23.50
C THR A 229 -3.99 53.08 -24.49
N LEU A 230 -4.85 52.07 -24.69
CA LEU A 230 -6.02 52.17 -25.54
C LEU A 230 -6.99 53.22 -25.01
N ARG A 231 -7.29 53.21 -23.72
CA ARG A 231 -8.15 54.22 -23.08
C ARG A 231 -7.60 55.64 -23.26
N LYS A 232 -6.29 55.83 -23.10
CA LYS A 232 -5.63 57.13 -23.34
C LYS A 232 -5.77 57.57 -24.80
N ALA A 233 -5.59 56.67 -25.76
CA ALA A 233 -5.75 56.97 -27.17
C ALA A 233 -7.20 57.34 -27.53
N ILE A 234 -8.20 56.59 -27.02
CA ILE A 234 -9.63 56.90 -27.21
C ILE A 234 -9.95 58.29 -26.64
N ASN A 235 -9.47 58.60 -25.43
CA ASN A 235 -9.71 59.91 -24.81
C ASN A 235 -9.11 61.06 -25.63
N GLN A 236 -7.94 60.87 -26.23
CA GLN A 236 -7.32 61.87 -27.11
C GLN A 236 -8.11 62.08 -28.40
N GLU A 237 -8.59 61.01 -29.04
CA GLU A 237 -9.46 61.13 -30.22
C GLU A 237 -10.78 61.84 -29.91
N VAL A 238 -11.41 61.49 -28.79
CA VAL A 238 -12.63 62.16 -28.30
C VAL A 238 -12.37 63.64 -28.05
N PHE A 239 -11.28 63.98 -27.36
CA PHE A 239 -10.93 65.36 -27.06
C PHE A 239 -10.75 66.20 -28.33
N LEU A 240 -10.09 65.65 -29.36
CA LEU A 240 -9.93 66.34 -30.64
C LEU A 240 -11.28 66.56 -31.34
N LEU A 241 -12.18 65.57 -31.31
CA LEU A 241 -13.52 65.71 -31.86
C LEU A 241 -14.37 66.73 -31.10
N GLU A 242 -14.27 66.76 -29.76
CA GLU A 242 -14.92 67.77 -28.90
C GLU A 242 -14.39 69.17 -29.23
N MET A 243 -13.07 69.34 -29.31
CA MET A 243 -12.45 70.61 -29.69
C MET A 243 -12.89 71.09 -31.09
N HIS A 244 -12.95 70.19 -32.08
CA HIS A 244 -13.42 70.53 -33.42
C HIS A 244 -14.90 70.91 -33.43
N ARG A 245 -15.74 70.13 -32.75
CA ARG A 245 -17.16 70.43 -32.58
C ARG A 245 -17.34 71.83 -32.01
N ASP A 246 -16.69 72.11 -30.89
CA ASP A 246 -16.84 73.37 -30.16
C ASP A 246 -16.34 74.55 -31.00
N PHE A 247 -15.25 74.39 -31.77
CA PHE A 247 -14.77 75.41 -32.71
C PHE A 247 -15.79 75.71 -33.82
N PHE A 248 -16.33 74.69 -34.49
CA PHE A 248 -17.31 74.91 -35.57
C PHE A 248 -18.64 75.45 -35.06
N VAL A 249 -19.13 74.92 -33.93
CA VAL A 249 -20.36 75.39 -33.30
C VAL A 249 -20.21 76.85 -32.86
N CYS A 250 -19.11 77.23 -32.19
CA CYS A 250 -18.89 78.61 -31.76
C CYS A 250 -18.83 79.60 -32.94
N ASN A 251 -18.21 79.20 -34.06
CA ASN A 251 -18.18 80.02 -35.27
C ASN A 251 -19.59 80.23 -35.86
N LEU A 252 -20.40 79.16 -35.91
CA LEU A 252 -21.79 79.25 -36.40
C LEU A 252 -22.69 80.04 -35.45
N GLU A 253 -22.52 79.87 -34.13
CA GLU A 253 -23.22 80.64 -33.10
C GLU A 253 -22.88 82.13 -33.18
N SER A 254 -21.61 82.47 -33.40
CA SER A 254 -21.18 83.86 -33.59
C SER A 254 -21.87 84.49 -34.82
N ALA A 255 -21.88 83.77 -35.95
CA ALA A 255 -22.58 84.22 -37.16
C ALA A 255 -24.11 84.35 -36.94
N LEU A 256 -24.70 83.46 -36.13
CA LEU A 256 -26.11 83.53 -35.75
C LEU A 256 -26.39 84.78 -34.92
N VAL A 257 -25.58 85.06 -33.90
CA VAL A 257 -25.71 86.26 -33.05
C VAL A 257 -25.60 87.53 -33.90
N GLU A 258 -24.64 87.61 -34.81
CA GLU A 258 -24.52 88.75 -35.73
C GLU A 258 -25.78 88.90 -36.60
N THR A 259 -26.29 87.79 -37.15
CA THR A 259 -27.50 87.76 -37.97
C THR A 259 -28.75 88.18 -37.17
N GLU A 260 -28.90 87.69 -35.95
CA GLU A 260 -30.02 88.03 -35.06
C GLU A 260 -29.94 89.49 -34.59
N GLN A 261 -28.75 90.04 -34.41
CA GLN A 261 -28.56 91.46 -34.15
C GLN A 261 -29.00 92.31 -35.36
N GLN A 262 -28.67 91.91 -36.59
CA GLN A 262 -29.16 92.60 -37.80
C GLN A 262 -30.68 92.53 -37.92
N LEU A 263 -31.27 91.37 -37.64
CA LEU A 263 -32.74 91.21 -37.60
C LEU A 263 -33.38 92.12 -36.55
N THR A 264 -32.78 92.24 -35.37
CA THR A 264 -33.25 93.12 -34.30
C THR A 264 -33.19 94.58 -34.73
N ASN A 265 -32.07 95.01 -35.30
CA ASN A 265 -31.90 96.38 -35.83
C ASN A 265 -32.94 96.71 -36.92
N LEU A 266 -33.20 95.77 -37.85
CA LEU A 266 -34.22 95.93 -38.90
C LEU A 266 -35.63 95.98 -38.33
N LYS A 267 -35.95 95.12 -37.37
CA LYS A 267 -37.25 95.12 -36.66
C LYS A 267 -37.47 96.42 -35.90
N ASP A 268 -36.44 96.93 -35.23
CA ASP A 268 -36.47 98.21 -34.52
C ASP A 268 -36.73 99.40 -35.46
N HIS A 269 -36.19 99.37 -36.69
CA HIS A 269 -36.39 100.41 -37.70
C HIS A 269 -37.84 100.52 -38.20
N ILE A 270 -38.63 99.45 -38.03
CA ILE A 270 -40.01 99.33 -38.50
C ILE A 270 -41.00 99.49 -37.32
N LYS A 271 -40.52 99.49 -36.07
CA LYS A 271 -41.36 99.71 -34.88
C LYS A 271 -42.08 101.05 -34.97
N GLY A 272 -43.42 101.00 -35.07
CA GLY A 272 -44.29 102.19 -35.14
C GLY A 272 -44.80 102.55 -36.54
N GLN A 273 -44.40 101.83 -37.60
CA GLN A 273 -44.95 102.01 -38.96
C GLN A 273 -46.24 101.18 -39.14
N THR A 274 -47.31 101.78 -39.66
CA THR A 274 -48.61 101.09 -39.89
C THR A 274 -48.65 100.25 -41.16
N VAL A 275 -47.71 100.45 -42.10
CA VAL A 275 -47.54 99.67 -43.33
C VAL A 275 -46.06 99.43 -43.56
N VAL A 276 -45.61 98.18 -43.49
CA VAL A 276 -44.21 97.80 -43.73
C VAL A 276 -43.95 97.77 -45.24
N PRO A 277 -42.92 98.47 -45.76
CA PRO A 277 -42.57 98.39 -47.18
C PRO A 277 -42.24 96.95 -47.62
N PRO A 278 -42.80 96.45 -48.75
CA PRO A 278 -42.59 95.07 -49.21
C PRO A 278 -41.12 94.66 -49.38
N LEU A 279 -40.26 95.61 -49.75
CA LEU A 279 -38.81 95.40 -49.88
C LEU A 279 -38.15 95.09 -48.53
N ILE A 280 -38.59 95.77 -47.47
CA ILE A 280 -38.07 95.58 -46.10
C ILE A 280 -38.61 94.27 -45.52
N GLN A 281 -39.87 93.92 -45.79
CA GLN A 281 -40.43 92.61 -45.42
C GLN A 281 -39.70 91.45 -46.12
N GLY A 282 -39.37 91.60 -47.41
CA GLY A 282 -38.55 90.61 -48.14
C GLY A 282 -37.15 90.44 -47.55
N ALA A 283 -36.52 91.53 -47.10
CA ALA A 283 -35.23 91.48 -46.41
C ALA A 283 -35.34 90.78 -45.04
N LEU A 284 -36.37 91.09 -44.23
CA LEU A 284 -36.64 90.41 -42.96
C LEU A 284 -36.82 88.90 -43.15
N ASN A 285 -37.68 88.48 -44.08
CA ASN A 285 -37.92 87.06 -44.35
C ASN A 285 -36.64 86.35 -44.79
N LYS A 286 -35.79 87.03 -45.59
CA LYS A 286 -34.49 86.49 -46.03
C LYS A 286 -33.52 86.30 -44.85
N TRP A 287 -33.37 87.32 -44.00
CA TRP A 287 -32.50 87.25 -42.82
C TRP A 287 -33.03 86.25 -41.76
N GLU A 288 -34.35 86.11 -41.60
CA GLU A 288 -34.97 85.08 -40.75
C GLU A 288 -34.74 83.67 -41.30
N GLY A 289 -34.73 83.53 -42.63
CA GLY A 289 -34.30 82.31 -43.32
C GLY A 289 -32.84 81.95 -43.04
N VAL A 290 -31.93 82.94 -43.10
CA VAL A 290 -30.50 82.76 -42.77
C VAL A 290 -30.31 82.38 -41.29
N ALA A 291 -31.00 83.03 -40.37
CA ALA A 291 -30.92 82.69 -38.94
C ALA A 291 -31.43 81.26 -38.67
N THR A 292 -32.51 80.85 -39.33
CA THR A 292 -33.04 79.47 -39.24
C THR A 292 -32.06 78.45 -39.82
N ASP A 293 -31.44 78.75 -40.97
CA ASP A 293 -30.39 77.91 -41.57
C ASP A 293 -29.17 77.75 -40.64
N LEU A 294 -28.71 78.85 -40.03
CA LEU A 294 -27.62 78.81 -39.04
C LEU A 294 -27.96 77.96 -37.81
N ARG A 295 -29.18 78.10 -37.25
CA ARG A 295 -29.64 77.23 -36.13
C ARG A 295 -29.66 75.76 -36.52
N ASN A 296 -30.17 75.44 -37.71
CA ASN A 296 -30.20 74.06 -38.21
C ASN A 296 -28.79 73.50 -38.42
N LYS A 297 -27.87 74.32 -38.94
CA LYS A 297 -26.45 73.95 -39.09
C LYS A 297 -25.75 73.72 -37.76
N ILE A 298 -26.06 74.53 -36.73
CA ILE A 298 -25.54 74.33 -35.37
C ILE A 298 -26.02 72.98 -34.79
N ASP A 299 -27.33 72.70 -34.87
CA ASP A 299 -27.90 71.44 -34.38
C ASP A 299 -27.36 70.22 -35.13
N TYR A 300 -27.30 70.30 -36.47
CA TYR A 300 -26.73 69.24 -37.31
C TYR A 300 -25.25 68.99 -36.98
N THR A 301 -24.42 70.05 -36.95
CA THR A 301 -22.99 69.93 -36.66
C THR A 301 -22.78 69.32 -35.27
N THR A 302 -23.52 69.80 -34.27
CA THR A 302 -23.45 69.26 -32.90
C THR A 302 -23.79 67.77 -32.86
N LYS A 303 -24.86 67.36 -33.51
CA LYS A 303 -25.31 65.95 -33.56
C LYS A 303 -24.29 65.05 -34.26
N GLU A 304 -23.77 65.47 -35.41
CA GLU A 304 -22.82 64.67 -36.19
C GLU A 304 -21.52 64.42 -35.42
N PHE A 305 -20.94 65.47 -34.81
CA PHE A 305 -19.75 65.30 -33.97
C PHE A 305 -20.03 64.44 -32.74
N ASN A 306 -21.18 64.60 -32.08
CA ASN A 306 -21.56 63.78 -30.92
C ASN A 306 -21.76 62.30 -31.30
N ASN A 307 -22.32 62.02 -32.47
CA ASN A 307 -22.46 60.67 -33.00
C ASN A 307 -21.07 60.04 -33.23
N HIS A 308 -20.14 60.78 -33.85
CA HIS A 308 -18.77 60.31 -34.02
C HIS A 308 -18.06 60.06 -32.67
N ILE A 309 -18.18 60.99 -31.71
CA ILE A 309 -17.64 60.81 -30.35
C ILE A 309 -18.21 59.55 -29.70
N TYR A 310 -19.52 59.30 -29.83
CA TYR A 310 -20.15 58.10 -29.31
C TYR A 310 -19.58 56.83 -29.97
N MET A 311 -19.44 56.80 -31.29
CA MET A 311 -18.88 55.65 -32.00
C MET A 311 -17.42 55.38 -31.58
N ILE A 312 -16.60 56.43 -31.44
CA ILE A 312 -15.21 56.36 -30.96
C ILE A 312 -15.12 55.80 -29.54
N LYS A 313 -15.98 56.26 -28.63
CA LYS A 313 -16.06 55.75 -27.24
C LYS A 313 -16.44 54.27 -27.20
N ASN A 314 -17.26 53.82 -28.15
CA ASN A 314 -17.68 52.41 -28.29
C ASN A 314 -16.77 51.58 -29.21
N GLY A 315 -15.59 52.09 -29.53
CA GLY A 315 -14.54 51.32 -30.18
C GLY A 315 -14.48 51.38 -31.70
N ALA A 316 -15.24 52.27 -32.35
CA ALA A 316 -15.03 52.59 -33.75
C ALA A 316 -13.68 53.30 -33.96
N LYS A 317 -13.02 53.10 -35.11
CA LYS A 317 -11.79 53.81 -35.46
C LYS A 317 -12.12 55.13 -36.13
N LEU A 318 -11.40 56.21 -35.81
CA LEU A 318 -11.61 57.51 -36.43
C LEU A 318 -11.56 57.49 -37.97
N GLN A 319 -10.66 56.67 -38.53
CA GLN A 319 -10.49 56.49 -39.98
C GLN A 319 -11.67 55.75 -40.65
N SER A 320 -12.50 55.06 -39.86
CA SER A 320 -13.65 54.28 -40.35
C SER A 320 -14.97 55.04 -40.29
N LEU A 321 -14.97 56.26 -39.76
CA LEU A 321 -16.18 57.06 -39.65
C LEU A 321 -16.51 57.78 -40.97
N PRO A 322 -17.81 58.04 -41.23
CA PRO A 322 -18.22 58.89 -42.34
C PRO A 322 -17.47 60.23 -42.32
N PRO A 323 -17.07 60.79 -43.49
CA PRO A 323 -16.46 62.10 -43.53
C PRO A 323 -17.45 63.15 -43.01
N LEU A 324 -16.98 63.98 -42.07
CA LEU A 324 -17.76 65.12 -41.59
C LEU A 324 -17.94 66.11 -42.75
N ASN A 325 -19.17 66.24 -43.22
CA ASN A 325 -19.51 67.22 -44.24
C ASN A 325 -19.53 68.59 -43.57
N ASN A 326 -18.39 69.28 -43.59
CA ASN A 326 -18.26 70.58 -42.97
C ASN A 326 -19.17 71.56 -43.74
N PRO A 327 -20.21 72.15 -43.13
CA PRO A 327 -20.99 73.16 -43.82
C PRO A 327 -20.03 74.27 -44.27
N GLU A 328 -20.04 74.61 -45.57
CA GLU A 328 -19.22 75.71 -46.10
C GLU A 328 -19.37 76.92 -45.16
N GLN A 329 -18.24 77.44 -44.67
CA GLN A 329 -18.23 78.57 -43.75
C GLN A 329 -19.09 79.69 -44.36
N PRO A 330 -20.09 80.22 -43.64
CA PRO A 330 -20.67 81.49 -44.05
C PRO A 330 -19.54 82.51 -43.91
N TYR A 331 -18.99 82.96 -45.04
CA TYR A 331 -18.06 84.08 -45.04
C TYR A 331 -18.70 85.25 -44.30
N PRO A 332 -17.95 85.99 -43.48
CA PRO A 332 -18.47 87.21 -42.89
C PRO A 332 -18.83 88.16 -44.04
N LEU A 333 -20.07 88.64 -44.06
CA LEU A 333 -20.39 89.89 -44.72
C LEU A 333 -19.59 90.95 -43.99
N SER A 334 -18.34 91.17 -44.43
CA SER A 334 -17.41 92.08 -43.78
C SER A 334 -18.04 93.47 -43.74
N LEU A 335 -18.55 93.84 -42.57
CA LEU A 335 -19.08 95.16 -42.27
C LEU A 335 -17.89 96.12 -42.09
N HIS A 336 -17.18 96.40 -43.19
CA HIS A 336 -16.20 97.49 -43.21
C HIS A 336 -16.78 98.79 -43.82
N VAL A 337 -18.11 98.88 -44.01
CA VAL A 337 -18.76 100.02 -44.68
C VAL A 337 -19.86 100.66 -43.82
N MET A 338 -19.66 100.76 -42.50
CA MET A 338 -20.50 101.62 -41.64
C MET A 338 -19.69 102.36 -40.56
N LYS A 339 -18.51 102.89 -40.92
CA LYS A 339 -17.84 103.96 -40.13
C LYS A 339 -17.77 105.32 -40.83
N SER A 340 -18.32 105.45 -42.03
CA SER A 340 -18.44 106.75 -42.73
C SER A 340 -19.92 107.07 -42.92
N GLY A 341 -20.43 107.97 -42.08
CA GLY A 341 -21.81 108.44 -42.14
C GLY A 341 -22.12 109.12 -43.48
N ASN A 342 -22.88 108.42 -44.34
CA ASN A 342 -23.58 109.01 -45.46
C ASN A 342 -24.80 108.14 -45.81
N GLN A 343 -26.00 108.66 -45.55
CA GLN A 343 -27.30 107.96 -45.61
C GLN A 343 -27.83 107.67 -47.03
N ALA A 344 -27.03 107.80 -48.09
CA ALA A 344 -27.53 107.71 -49.47
C ALA A 344 -27.25 106.39 -50.21
N ASN A 345 -26.45 105.46 -49.66
CA ASN A 345 -26.01 104.25 -50.40
C ASN A 345 -26.67 102.93 -49.96
N VAL A 346 -27.67 102.96 -49.08
CA VAL A 346 -28.31 101.74 -48.54
C VAL A 346 -29.10 100.95 -49.61
N LEU A 347 -29.51 101.60 -50.70
CA LEU A 347 -30.34 100.97 -51.75
C LEU A 347 -29.56 100.34 -52.91
N HIS A 348 -28.26 100.61 -53.07
CA HIS A 348 -27.48 100.11 -54.22
C HIS A 348 -26.64 98.84 -53.92
N SER A 349 -26.58 98.39 -52.67
CA SER A 349 -25.79 97.21 -52.25
C SER A 349 -26.63 95.94 -52.03
N LEU A 350 -27.87 95.92 -52.54
CA LEU A 350 -28.77 94.76 -52.47
C LEU A 350 -28.70 93.87 -53.73
N GLY A 351 -27.86 94.21 -54.71
CA GLY A 351 -27.81 93.57 -56.03
C GLY A 351 -26.52 92.85 -56.43
N SER A 352 -25.48 92.84 -55.60
CA SER A 352 -24.19 92.25 -55.99
C SER A 352 -23.99 90.86 -55.37
N GLN A 353 -23.96 89.83 -56.21
CA GLN A 353 -23.44 88.51 -55.83
C GLN A 353 -21.95 88.60 -55.46
N PRO A 354 -21.48 87.93 -54.40
CA PRO A 354 -20.05 87.74 -54.19
C PRO A 354 -19.55 86.60 -55.08
N SER A 355 -18.51 86.90 -55.86
CA SER A 355 -17.72 85.99 -56.67
C SER A 355 -16.94 84.97 -55.83
N LEU A 356 -16.99 83.70 -56.25
CA LEU A 356 -16.18 82.58 -55.76
C LEU A 356 -14.67 82.88 -55.88
N GLN A 357 -13.96 83.00 -54.76
CA GLN A 357 -12.54 82.71 -54.70
C GLN A 357 -12.36 81.47 -53.82
N ALA A 358 -11.98 80.37 -54.47
CA ALA A 358 -11.68 79.10 -53.84
C ALA A 358 -10.55 79.29 -52.82
N TYR A 359 -10.90 79.25 -51.53
CA TYR A 359 -9.92 79.00 -50.49
C TYR A 359 -9.56 77.52 -50.60
N THR A 360 -8.42 77.22 -51.22
CA THR A 360 -7.83 75.89 -51.18
C THR A 360 -7.43 75.61 -49.75
N GLY A 361 -8.34 75.01 -48.97
CA GLY A 361 -8.04 74.50 -47.65
C GLY A 361 -6.81 73.60 -47.75
N SER A 362 -5.74 73.99 -47.05
CA SER A 362 -4.60 73.10 -46.84
C SER A 362 -5.13 71.76 -46.30
N PRO A 363 -4.58 70.63 -46.76
CA PRO A 363 -4.97 69.33 -46.23
C PRO A 363 -4.77 69.32 -44.72
N ILE A 364 -5.72 68.67 -44.04
CA ILE A 364 -5.64 68.26 -42.64
C ILE A 364 -4.19 67.83 -42.32
N PRO A 365 -3.56 68.34 -41.24
CA PRO A 365 -2.27 67.83 -40.80
C PRO A 365 -2.39 66.31 -40.63
N VAL A 366 -1.67 65.56 -41.47
CA VAL A 366 -1.61 64.11 -41.38
C VAL A 366 -1.12 63.77 -39.98
N MET A 367 -1.97 63.07 -39.21
CA MET A 367 -1.64 62.58 -37.88
C MET A 367 -0.32 61.80 -37.93
N PRO A 368 0.57 61.92 -36.92
CA PRO A 368 1.79 61.15 -36.87
C PRO A 368 1.50 59.66 -37.02
N SER A 369 2.24 58.99 -37.90
CA SER A 369 2.12 57.57 -38.26
C SER A 369 2.33 56.58 -37.09
N SER A 370 2.35 57.03 -35.84
CA SER A 370 2.66 56.22 -34.66
C SER A 370 1.48 55.42 -34.10
N LEU A 371 0.28 55.54 -34.67
CA LEU A 371 -0.92 54.77 -34.27
C LEU A 371 -1.21 53.58 -35.20
N ARG A 372 -0.19 53.07 -35.91
CA ARG A 372 -0.33 51.88 -36.76
C ARG A 372 -0.13 50.63 -35.90
N GLY A 373 -1.17 50.22 -35.18
CA GLY A 373 -1.20 48.89 -34.60
C GLY A 373 -1.99 48.73 -33.31
N TYR A 374 -3.29 49.05 -33.30
CA TYR A 374 -4.20 48.51 -32.28
C TYR A 374 -5.38 47.87 -33.00
N ASN A 375 -5.25 46.57 -33.24
CA ASN A 375 -6.18 45.84 -34.10
C ASN A 375 -7.50 45.50 -33.40
N ASN A 376 -7.60 45.58 -32.08
CA ASN A 376 -8.74 45.04 -31.35
C ASN A 376 -9.43 46.05 -30.43
N ARG A 377 -9.93 47.15 -31.00
CA ARG A 377 -10.69 48.18 -30.26
C ARG A 377 -12.09 47.70 -29.80
N LEU A 378 -12.59 46.61 -30.38
CA LEU A 378 -13.89 45.99 -30.07
C LEU A 378 -13.85 45.05 -28.85
N GLU A 379 -12.68 44.52 -28.47
CA GLU A 379 -12.54 43.54 -27.37
C GLU A 379 -12.66 44.20 -25.96
N LEU A 380 -12.56 45.53 -25.88
CA LEU A 380 -12.65 46.27 -24.63
C LEU A 380 -14.04 46.17 -23.98
N ASN A 381 -15.11 46.10 -24.79
CA ASN A 381 -16.47 45.99 -24.29
C ASN A 381 -16.81 44.55 -23.84
N SER A 382 -16.20 43.52 -24.44
CA SER A 382 -16.39 42.13 -23.98
C SER A 382 -15.53 41.78 -22.75
N PHE A 383 -14.40 42.48 -22.56
CA PHE A 383 -13.47 42.21 -21.47
C PHE A 383 -13.90 42.81 -20.13
N ILE A 384 -14.53 44.00 -20.12
CA ILE A 384 -15.07 44.61 -18.89
C ILE A 384 -16.14 43.71 -18.24
N ASP A 385 -16.90 42.95 -19.04
CA ASP A 385 -17.90 41.96 -18.57
C ASP A 385 -17.28 40.62 -18.12
N GLN A 386 -16.19 40.17 -18.76
CA GLN A 386 -15.53 38.89 -18.43
C GLN A 386 -14.66 38.95 -17.17
N VAL A 387 -14.04 40.09 -16.87
CA VAL A 387 -13.21 40.25 -15.65
C VAL A 387 -14.07 40.22 -14.37
N GLN A 388 -15.34 40.63 -14.44
CA GLN A 388 -16.27 40.53 -13.31
C GLN A 388 -16.87 39.12 -13.12
N THR A 389 -16.97 38.33 -14.18
CA THR A 389 -17.54 36.96 -14.13
C THR A 389 -16.50 35.85 -13.94
N GLY A 390 -15.21 36.12 -14.21
CA GLY A 390 -14.12 35.17 -14.02
C GLY A 390 -13.61 35.01 -12.57
N GLN A 391 -14.05 35.86 -11.65
CA GLN A 391 -13.56 35.88 -10.26
C GLN A 391 -14.27 34.88 -9.33
N GLU A 392 -15.31 34.18 -9.80
CA GLU A 392 -16.12 33.25 -8.97
C GLU A 392 -15.88 31.75 -9.22
N LEU A 393 -15.01 31.36 -10.16
CA LEU A 393 -14.85 29.95 -10.57
C LEU A 393 -13.56 29.25 -10.13
N TRP A 394 -12.67 29.90 -9.38
CA TRP A 394 -11.33 29.35 -9.07
C TRP A 394 -10.94 29.32 -7.59
N THR A 395 -11.90 29.31 -6.66
CA THR A 395 -11.64 29.10 -5.22
C THR A 395 -11.73 27.62 -4.78
N GLY A 396 -11.78 26.69 -5.74
CA GLY A 396 -12.14 25.29 -5.50
C GLY A 396 -11.03 24.24 -5.54
N PHE A 397 -9.74 24.56 -5.40
CA PHE A 397 -8.70 23.52 -5.30
C PHE A 397 -7.57 23.92 -4.35
N GLY A 398 -7.69 23.53 -3.08
CA GLY A 398 -6.56 23.63 -2.15
C GLY A 398 -6.91 23.65 -0.67
N LYS A 399 -7.40 22.53 -0.12
CA LYS A 399 -7.20 22.12 1.29
C LYS A 399 -7.79 20.72 1.51
N GLN A 400 -6.94 19.71 1.64
CA GLN A 400 -7.29 18.55 2.46
C GLN A 400 -6.17 18.35 3.49
N LYS A 401 -6.50 18.69 4.74
CA LYS A 401 -5.83 18.15 5.92
C LYS A 401 -6.56 16.88 6.34
N SER A 402 -5.78 15.93 6.81
CA SER A 402 -6.12 14.66 7.42
C SER A 402 -7.20 14.73 8.50
N SER A 403 -8.22 13.87 8.40
CA SER A 403 -8.86 13.16 9.50
C SER A 403 -9.79 12.09 8.94
N GLU A 404 -9.76 10.88 9.51
CA GLU A 404 -10.61 9.74 9.14
C GLU A 404 -12.09 10.11 8.98
N THR A 405 -12.70 9.69 7.87
CA THR A 405 -13.97 8.92 7.79
C THR A 405 -14.51 8.93 6.36
N ARG A 406 -14.83 7.72 5.86
CA ARG A 406 -15.67 7.39 4.69
C ARG A 406 -15.13 7.85 3.33
N VAL A 407 -14.40 6.96 2.68
CA VAL A 407 -14.02 7.08 1.26
C VAL A 407 -15.31 7.13 0.42
N GLN A 408 -15.61 8.32 -0.06
CA GLN A 408 -16.63 8.57 -1.07
C GLN A 408 -16.04 8.15 -2.41
N LEU A 409 -16.68 7.16 -3.04
CA LEU A 409 -16.37 6.65 -4.36
C LEU A 409 -16.38 7.80 -5.38
N GLN A 410 -15.21 8.16 -5.88
CA GLN A 410 -15.07 8.66 -7.25
C GLN A 410 -14.71 7.45 -8.12
N SER A 411 -15.71 6.60 -8.37
CA SER A 411 -15.72 5.79 -9.58
C SER A 411 -16.29 6.70 -10.67
N THR A 412 -15.53 6.90 -11.73
CA THR A 412 -16.09 7.33 -13.01
C THR A 412 -17.32 6.47 -13.30
N GLU A 413 -18.43 7.13 -13.61
CA GLU A 413 -19.66 6.49 -14.05
C GLU A 413 -19.32 5.54 -15.23
N GLU A 414 -19.85 4.31 -15.18
CA GLU A 414 -19.93 3.33 -16.29
C GLU A 414 -18.75 2.36 -16.59
N ASP A 415 -18.11 1.73 -15.59
CA ASP A 415 -17.35 0.49 -15.86
C ASP A 415 -18.26 -0.76 -15.70
N PRO A 416 -18.51 -1.56 -16.77
CA PRO A 416 -19.32 -2.78 -16.66
C PRO A 416 -18.59 -3.87 -15.86
N CYS A 417 -19.34 -4.80 -15.28
CA CYS A 417 -18.76 -5.95 -14.59
C CYS A 417 -17.94 -6.79 -15.59
N VAL A 418 -16.62 -6.85 -15.46
CA VAL A 418 -15.73 -7.55 -16.42
C VAL A 418 -15.92 -9.07 -16.48
N ILE A 419 -16.75 -9.66 -15.62
CA ILE A 419 -17.06 -11.10 -15.63
C ILE A 419 -18.25 -11.40 -16.54
N CYS A 420 -19.34 -10.62 -16.43
CA CYS A 420 -20.55 -10.81 -17.25
C CYS A 420 -20.72 -9.78 -18.37
N HIS A 421 -19.91 -8.72 -18.37
CA HIS A 421 -19.98 -7.55 -19.25
C HIS A 421 -21.29 -6.75 -19.16
N GLU A 422 -22.05 -6.90 -18.07
CA GLU A 422 -23.27 -6.13 -17.80
C GLU A 422 -22.97 -4.92 -16.91
N GLU A 423 -23.81 -3.88 -16.98
CA GLU A 423 -23.66 -2.63 -16.23
C GLU A 423 -23.78 -2.85 -14.72
N LEU A 424 -22.87 -2.24 -13.94
CA LEU A 424 -22.91 -2.31 -12.47
C LEU A 424 -23.99 -1.36 -11.93
N VAL A 425 -25.22 -1.86 -11.80
CA VAL A 425 -26.34 -1.05 -11.30
C VAL A 425 -26.31 -0.99 -9.77
N PRO A 426 -26.43 0.19 -9.13
CA PRO A 426 -26.45 0.33 -7.66
C PRO A 426 -27.57 -0.45 -6.93
N SER A 427 -28.60 -0.90 -7.66
CA SER A 427 -29.69 -1.73 -7.14
C SER A 427 -29.37 -3.23 -7.12
N GLU A 428 -28.28 -3.66 -7.77
CA GLU A 428 -27.81 -5.04 -7.74
C GLU A 428 -26.72 -5.22 -6.67
N ASP A 429 -26.68 -6.40 -6.04
CA ASP A 429 -25.69 -6.74 -5.02
C ASP A 429 -24.27 -6.68 -5.61
N CYS A 430 -23.63 -5.52 -5.52
CA CYS A 430 -22.25 -5.30 -5.93
C CYS A 430 -21.29 -5.61 -4.78
N TYR A 431 -20.11 -6.14 -5.10
CA TYR A 431 -19.08 -6.49 -4.14
C TYR A 431 -17.74 -5.89 -4.56
N MET A 432 -17.09 -5.23 -3.60
CA MET A 432 -15.78 -4.63 -3.79
C MET A 432 -14.72 -5.47 -3.06
N LEU A 433 -13.70 -5.89 -3.80
CA LEU A 433 -12.55 -6.60 -3.22
C LEU A 433 -11.63 -5.62 -2.46
N GLU A 434 -10.72 -6.15 -1.64
CA GLU A 434 -9.70 -5.33 -0.93
C GLU A 434 -8.78 -4.55 -1.89
N CYS A 435 -8.60 -5.07 -3.11
CA CYS A 435 -7.90 -4.38 -4.20
C CYS A 435 -8.73 -3.25 -4.86
N LYS A 436 -9.92 -2.95 -4.34
CA LYS A 436 -10.85 -1.89 -4.74
C LYS A 436 -11.58 -2.06 -6.07
N HIS A 437 -11.42 -3.21 -6.73
CA HIS A 437 -12.21 -3.54 -7.92
C HIS A 437 -13.62 -4.02 -7.55
N VAL A 438 -14.62 -3.61 -8.34
CA VAL A 438 -16.05 -3.86 -8.10
C VAL A 438 -16.62 -4.83 -9.14
N PHE A 439 -17.46 -5.76 -8.69
CA PHE A 439 -18.12 -6.78 -9.52
C PHE A 439 -19.52 -7.07 -8.97
N HIS A 440 -20.40 -7.69 -9.74
CA HIS A 440 -21.59 -8.33 -9.17
C HIS A 440 -21.18 -9.41 -8.17
N ARG A 441 -21.86 -9.48 -7.02
CA ARG A 441 -21.58 -10.45 -5.95
C ARG A 441 -21.61 -11.88 -6.46
N LYS A 442 -22.61 -12.23 -7.27
CA LYS A 442 -22.74 -13.55 -7.90
C LYS A 442 -21.56 -13.87 -8.83
N CYS A 443 -21.11 -12.89 -9.60
CA CYS A 443 -20.01 -13.06 -10.55
C CYS A 443 -18.70 -13.30 -9.82
N ILE A 444 -18.37 -12.47 -8.82
CA ILE A 444 -17.11 -12.63 -8.09
C ILE A 444 -17.12 -13.86 -7.16
N ASP A 445 -18.25 -14.22 -6.57
CA ASP A 445 -18.36 -15.43 -5.75
C ASP A 445 -18.16 -16.71 -6.59
N HIS A 446 -18.62 -16.71 -7.85
CA HIS A 446 -18.35 -17.82 -8.77
C HIS A 446 -16.88 -17.88 -9.17
N TRP A 447 -16.29 -16.74 -9.56
CA TRP A 447 -14.88 -16.66 -9.93
C TRP A 447 -13.96 -17.13 -8.78
N LEU A 448 -14.21 -16.69 -7.55
CA LEU A 448 -13.41 -17.04 -6.38
C LEU A 448 -13.56 -18.51 -5.93
N LYS A 449 -14.50 -19.28 -6.50
CA LYS A 449 -14.54 -20.74 -6.29
C LYS A 449 -13.50 -21.47 -7.15
N GLU A 450 -13.17 -20.92 -8.31
CA GLU A 450 -12.23 -21.54 -9.24
C GLU A 450 -10.83 -20.92 -9.15
N GLN A 451 -10.76 -19.59 -8.96
CA GLN A 451 -9.52 -18.83 -8.93
C GLN A 451 -9.53 -17.86 -7.75
N SER A 452 -8.60 -18.03 -6.80
CA SER A 452 -8.49 -17.19 -5.60
C SER A 452 -7.87 -15.81 -5.85
N THR A 453 -8.01 -15.24 -7.05
CA THR A 453 -7.39 -13.97 -7.46
C THR A 453 -8.39 -13.00 -8.06
N CYS A 454 -8.13 -11.70 -7.97
CA CYS A 454 -8.95 -10.68 -8.61
C CYS A 454 -8.90 -10.82 -10.16
N PRO A 455 -10.04 -10.81 -10.87
CA PRO A 455 -10.07 -10.86 -12.34
C PRO A 455 -9.31 -9.72 -13.04
N ILE A 456 -9.24 -8.55 -12.40
CA ILE A 456 -8.62 -7.35 -12.99
C ILE A 456 -7.11 -7.30 -12.71
N CYS A 457 -6.71 -7.36 -11.43
CA CYS A 457 -5.32 -7.16 -11.05
C CYS A 457 -4.57 -8.44 -10.64
N ARG A 458 -5.25 -9.59 -10.61
CA ARG A 458 -4.70 -10.91 -10.22
C ARG A 458 -4.09 -10.98 -8.80
N ILE A 459 -4.38 -9.99 -7.96
CA ILE A 459 -4.02 -10.02 -6.53
C ILE A 459 -4.85 -11.11 -5.85
N LEU A 460 -4.21 -11.90 -4.99
CA LEU A 460 -4.87 -12.96 -4.21
C LEU A 460 -5.96 -12.36 -3.31
N VAL A 461 -7.16 -12.93 -3.36
CA VAL A 461 -8.28 -12.56 -2.50
C VAL A 461 -8.31 -13.55 -1.35
N LEU A 462 -7.99 -13.07 -0.14
CA LEU A 462 -8.03 -13.86 1.08
C LEU A 462 -9.49 -14.02 1.52
N LYS A 463 -9.99 -15.25 1.59
CA LYS A 463 -11.29 -15.51 2.21
C LYS A 463 -11.12 -15.56 3.73
N PRO A 464 -12.06 -15.00 4.51
CA PRO A 464 -12.03 -15.11 5.98
C PRO A 464 -12.02 -16.57 6.49
N GLU A 465 -12.45 -17.52 5.67
CA GLU A 465 -12.49 -18.96 6.00
C GLU A 465 -11.11 -19.65 5.93
N ASP A 466 -10.11 -19.03 5.29
CA ASP A 466 -8.75 -19.59 5.18
C ASP A 466 -7.87 -19.30 6.41
N TYR A 467 -8.42 -18.61 7.43
CA TYR A 467 -7.76 -18.34 8.71
C TYR A 467 -8.68 -18.74 9.89
N PRO A 468 -8.48 -19.91 10.54
CA PRO A 468 -9.07 -20.12 11.85
C PRO A 468 -8.51 -19.06 12.80
N GLN A 469 -9.41 -18.27 13.40
CA GLN A 469 -9.09 -17.25 14.40
C GLN A 469 -8.23 -17.89 15.50
N LEU A 470 -6.96 -17.50 15.59
CA LEU A 470 -6.11 -17.88 16.70
C LEU A 470 -6.71 -17.27 17.98
N SER A 471 -7.19 -18.14 18.87
CA SER A 471 -7.67 -17.74 20.20
C SER A 471 -6.55 -16.96 20.91
N LYS A 472 -6.84 -15.70 21.24
CA LYS A 472 -5.97 -14.87 22.08
C LYS A 472 -5.88 -15.55 23.45
N ASN A 473 -4.74 -16.18 23.75
CA ASN A 473 -4.34 -16.53 25.11
C ASN A 473 -3.75 -15.31 25.81
#